data_AF-A0A1F2SY26-F1
#
_entry.id   AF-A0A1F2SY26-F1
#
_cell.length_a   1.000
_cell.length_b   1.000
_cell.length_c   1.000
_cell.angle_alpha   90.00
_cell.angle_beta   90.00
_cell.angle_gamma   90.00
#
_symmetry.space_group_name_H-M   'P 1'
#
loop_
_entity.id
_entity.type
_entity.pdbx_description
1 polymer ?
#
loop_
_entity_poly.entity_id
_entity_poly.type
_entity_poly.pdbx_seq_one_letter_code
_entity_poly.pdbx_strand_id
1 'polypeptide(L)'
;MIGRLAVRSLTAHPIRSAVLAGGFGLGVGVMAILLGIAQIVLEQARAPALVGGGDVLISLAPQVPGRLVMDGTLQAEDLRSQIRVAAPFHTADLYLFKGSSAVRVEARGGIPSLERQLGDPETSTLDVWRDSPEDIAWTTAGPEQTLRHIDRFHPVPDAPAWSQSWAEWLYFNGRSDEARFYLTFLVGPVLEDGRRAAGVRLQLDRQGTVETFAEAQPITAAEALRAPDLTIGASSVRLEGMRYHIRLDLRDAKRRRIRGELILEASPGRLVPPIELSGSRGWKTGYVVPVMSGPLSGTLDLDGRRIALTGGTGYHDHNWGFWQGVSWQWGQVQHEGLSVLYGRVFPPPDAADPERIPGFVGVLGPDGPLGYTSAVTISETNDARGQPQRIVVQASDAGLKLRMTLNVESAVVTRSAGTGPLASGLDFFQMRGAYTVSGQAGSRSIDFTAPGSAETFRGPARGAP
;
A
#
# COMPACT_ATOMS: atom_id res chain seq x y z
N MET A 1 -45.88 13.37 17.13
CA MET A 1 -47.11 13.77 16.40
C MET A 1 -46.88 13.88 14.89
N ILE A 2 -45.81 14.55 14.44
CA ILE A 2 -45.48 14.78 13.02
C ILE A 2 -45.27 13.47 12.22
N GLY A 3 -44.54 12.49 12.77
CA GLY A 3 -44.29 11.21 12.08
C GLY A 3 -45.57 10.39 11.79
N ARG A 4 -46.56 10.41 12.68
CA ARG A 4 -47.85 9.73 12.45
C ARG A 4 -48.70 10.41 11.37
N LEU A 5 -48.61 11.73 11.25
CA LEU A 5 -49.29 12.50 10.18
C LEU A 5 -48.62 12.26 8.82
N ALA A 6 -47.28 12.22 8.78
CA ALA A 6 -46.54 11.91 7.56
C ALA A 6 -46.86 10.50 7.03
N VAL A 7 -46.87 9.48 7.91
CA VAL A 7 -47.23 8.11 7.55
C VAL A 7 -48.68 8.02 7.04
N ARG A 8 -49.63 8.68 7.70
CA ARG A 8 -51.03 8.71 7.23
C ARG A 8 -51.18 9.37 5.86
N SER A 9 -50.44 10.44 5.59
CA SER A 9 -50.47 11.14 4.31
C SER A 9 -49.87 10.29 3.17
N LEU A 10 -48.78 9.56 3.46
CA LEU A 10 -48.18 8.60 2.52
C LEU A 10 -49.12 7.42 2.20
N THR A 11 -49.87 6.92 3.19
CA THR A 11 -50.80 5.81 2.98
C THR A 11 -52.11 6.21 2.30
N ALA A 12 -52.53 7.48 2.41
CA ALA A 12 -53.79 7.95 1.84
C ALA A 12 -53.73 8.12 0.32
N HIS A 13 -52.55 8.43 -0.23
CA HIS A 13 -52.37 8.68 -1.68
C HIS A 13 -51.09 7.99 -2.22
N PRO A 14 -51.03 6.66 -2.18
CA PRO A 14 -49.79 5.89 -2.41
C PRO A 14 -49.17 6.15 -3.79
N ILE A 15 -49.99 6.31 -4.83
CA ILE A 15 -49.50 6.56 -6.20
C ILE A 15 -48.91 7.97 -6.32
N ARG A 16 -49.57 9.01 -5.81
CA ARG A 16 -49.04 10.38 -5.85
C ARG A 16 -47.76 10.52 -5.03
N SER A 17 -47.71 9.88 -3.87
CA SER A 17 -46.51 9.87 -3.02
C SER A 17 -45.35 9.12 -3.68
N ALA A 18 -45.59 8.00 -4.35
CA ALA A 18 -44.56 7.26 -5.09
C ALA A 18 -44.03 8.08 -6.28
N VAL A 19 -44.91 8.75 -7.04
CA VAL A 19 -44.52 9.61 -8.16
C VAL A 19 -43.72 10.82 -7.69
N LEU A 20 -44.14 11.48 -6.59
CA LEU A 20 -43.40 12.61 -6.02
C LEU A 20 -42.05 12.20 -5.44
N ALA A 21 -41.98 11.07 -4.73
CA ALA A 21 -40.71 10.55 -4.20
C ALA A 21 -39.75 10.11 -5.32
N GLY A 22 -40.28 9.46 -6.37
CA GLY A 22 -39.51 9.09 -7.55
C GLY A 22 -39.00 10.31 -8.32
N GLY A 23 -39.86 11.31 -8.56
CA GLY A 23 -39.49 12.55 -9.23
C GLY A 23 -38.49 13.39 -8.44
N PHE A 24 -38.66 13.49 -7.11
CA PHE A 24 -37.73 14.19 -6.24
C PHE A 24 -36.38 13.46 -6.15
N GLY A 25 -36.39 12.14 -5.98
CA GLY A 25 -35.17 11.32 -5.96
C GLY A 25 -34.39 11.39 -7.28
N LEU A 26 -35.09 11.35 -8.42
CA LEU A 26 -34.49 11.53 -9.74
C LEU A 26 -33.91 12.94 -9.89
N GLY A 27 -34.65 13.97 -9.48
CA GLY A 27 -34.20 15.37 -9.52
C GLY A 27 -32.94 15.61 -8.69
N VAL A 28 -32.88 15.08 -7.47
CA VAL A 28 -31.70 15.17 -6.59
C VAL A 28 -30.53 14.36 -7.18
N GLY A 29 -30.79 13.17 -7.72
CA GLY A 29 -29.76 12.34 -8.36
C GLY A 29 -29.14 13.04 -9.58
N VAL A 30 -29.97 13.64 -10.43
CA VAL A 30 -29.52 14.43 -11.59
C VAL A 30 -28.74 15.66 -11.13
N MET A 31 -29.19 16.39 -10.11
CA MET A 31 -28.44 17.53 -9.56
C MET A 31 -27.09 17.11 -8.99
N ALA A 32 -26.99 15.99 -8.27
CA ALA A 32 -25.73 15.50 -7.72
C ALA A 32 -24.74 15.06 -8.81
N ILE A 33 -25.24 14.38 -9.85
CA ILE A 33 -24.44 14.01 -11.02
C ILE A 33 -23.99 15.27 -11.78
N LEU A 34 -24.88 16.23 -11.99
CA LEU A 34 -24.54 17.49 -12.65
C LEU A 34 -23.57 18.34 -11.82
N LEU A 35 -23.63 18.33 -10.49
CA LEU A 35 -22.61 18.95 -9.65
C LEU A 35 -21.26 18.25 -9.78
N GLY A 36 -21.24 16.91 -9.78
CA GLY A 36 -20.03 16.13 -9.99
C GLY A 36 -19.38 16.39 -11.35
N ILE A 37 -20.19 16.38 -12.42
CA ILE A 37 -19.74 16.71 -13.79
C ILE A 37 -19.32 18.17 -13.86
N ALA A 38 -20.08 19.10 -13.27
CA ALA A 38 -19.72 20.51 -13.26
C ALA A 38 -18.42 20.77 -12.51
N GLN A 39 -18.10 20.01 -11.47
CA GLN A 39 -16.83 20.13 -10.75
C GLN A 39 -15.66 19.59 -11.57
N ILE A 40 -15.82 18.45 -12.25
CA ILE A 40 -14.83 17.91 -13.19
C ILE A 40 -14.63 18.85 -14.38
N VAL A 41 -15.72 19.40 -14.92
CA VAL A 41 -15.68 20.39 -16.00
C VAL A 41 -15.11 21.72 -15.50
N LEU A 42 -15.34 22.12 -14.24
CA LEU A 42 -14.69 23.28 -13.64
C LEU A 42 -13.19 23.04 -13.43
N GLU A 43 -12.78 21.85 -13.01
CA GLU A 43 -11.36 21.47 -12.89
C GLU A 43 -10.68 21.46 -14.26
N GLN A 44 -11.36 20.95 -15.30
CA GLN A 44 -10.87 21.01 -16.68
C GLN A 44 -10.94 22.42 -17.30
N ALA A 45 -11.92 23.25 -16.96
CA ALA A 45 -12.09 24.62 -17.48
C ALA A 45 -11.28 25.66 -16.69
N ARG A 46 -10.92 25.37 -15.43
CA ARG A 46 -9.92 26.09 -14.62
C ARG A 46 -8.48 25.71 -14.98
N ALA A 47 -8.30 24.91 -16.03
CA ALA A 47 -7.11 24.96 -16.85
C ALA A 47 -7.35 25.91 -18.06
N PRO A 48 -7.58 27.23 -17.88
CA PRO A 48 -7.50 28.13 -18.99
C PRO A 48 -6.03 28.12 -19.43
N ALA A 49 -5.80 27.59 -20.63
CA ALA A 49 -4.49 27.51 -21.28
C ALA A 49 -3.48 26.55 -20.61
N LEU A 50 -3.26 25.42 -21.28
CA LEU A 50 -1.94 24.83 -21.53
C LEU A 50 -1.02 25.86 -22.22
N VAL A 51 -0.77 27.00 -21.57
CA VAL A 51 0.27 27.98 -21.92
C VAL A 51 1.09 28.12 -20.65
N GLY A 52 1.80 27.04 -20.37
CA GLY A 52 2.63 26.81 -19.20
C GLY A 52 3.30 25.45 -19.27
N GLY A 53 3.70 25.02 -20.48
CA GLY A 53 4.89 24.20 -20.64
C GLY A 53 4.84 22.67 -20.53
N GLY A 54 3.68 22.01 -20.56
CA GLY A 54 3.62 20.54 -20.62
C GLY A 54 2.40 20.00 -21.36
N ASP A 55 2.57 18.95 -22.17
CA ASP A 55 1.48 18.30 -22.93
C ASP A 55 0.56 17.43 -22.06
N VAL A 56 1.00 17.09 -20.83
CA VAL A 56 0.30 16.21 -19.88
C VAL A 56 0.42 16.75 -18.46
N LEU A 57 -0.71 16.81 -17.74
CA LEU A 57 -0.75 17.12 -16.31
C LEU A 57 -1.07 15.86 -15.50
N ILE A 58 -0.27 15.57 -14.47
CA ILE A 58 -0.47 14.43 -13.58
C ILE A 58 -0.82 14.94 -12.18
N SER A 59 -2.06 14.69 -11.75
CA SER A 59 -2.50 14.94 -10.38
C SER A 59 -2.23 13.72 -9.51
N LEU A 60 -1.59 13.94 -8.36
CA LEU A 60 -1.26 12.88 -7.41
C LEU A 60 -2.21 12.90 -6.21
N ALA A 61 -2.52 11.72 -5.70
CA ALA A 61 -3.18 11.62 -4.41
C ALA A 61 -2.24 12.15 -3.30
N PRO A 62 -2.75 12.79 -2.23
CA PRO A 62 -1.93 13.47 -1.21
C PRO A 62 -0.82 12.62 -0.59
N GLN A 63 -1.03 11.31 -0.52
CA GLN A 63 -0.10 10.34 0.06
C GLN A 63 1.03 9.90 -0.87
N VAL A 64 0.92 10.16 -2.19
CA VAL A 64 1.92 9.74 -3.18
C VAL A 64 2.95 10.86 -3.35
N PRO A 65 4.21 10.66 -2.96
CA PRO A 65 5.23 11.68 -3.12
C PRO A 65 5.47 11.95 -4.62
N GLY A 66 5.51 13.21 -5.04
CA GLY A 66 5.81 13.57 -6.44
C GLY A 66 7.12 12.99 -6.95
N ARG A 67 8.11 12.89 -6.05
CA ARG A 67 9.41 12.28 -6.36
C ARG A 67 9.29 10.82 -6.77
N LEU A 68 8.35 10.07 -6.19
CA LEU A 68 8.12 8.67 -6.54
C LEU A 68 7.76 8.49 -8.02
N VAL A 69 6.94 9.40 -8.54
CA VAL A 69 6.52 9.39 -9.94
C VAL A 69 7.67 9.84 -10.83
N MET A 70 8.41 10.87 -10.42
CA MET A 70 9.54 11.40 -11.18
C MET A 70 10.74 10.44 -11.26
N ASP A 71 11.08 9.75 -10.17
CA ASP A 71 12.19 8.79 -10.10
C ASP A 71 11.79 7.38 -10.55
N GLY A 72 10.48 7.10 -10.57
CA GLY A 72 9.92 5.80 -10.89
C GLY A 72 9.22 5.79 -12.23
N THR A 73 7.90 6.01 -12.23
CA THR A 73 7.03 5.88 -13.41
C THR A 73 7.55 6.66 -14.62
N LEU A 74 7.98 7.90 -14.45
CA LEU A 74 8.48 8.74 -15.55
C LEU A 74 9.86 8.30 -16.08
N GLN A 75 10.58 7.46 -15.34
CA GLN A 75 11.85 6.88 -15.78
C GLN A 75 11.68 5.55 -16.51
N ALA A 76 10.47 5.01 -16.62
CA ALA A 76 10.20 3.79 -17.38
C ALA A 76 10.63 3.98 -18.85
N GLU A 77 11.22 2.94 -19.46
CA GLU A 77 11.82 3.02 -20.80
C GLU A 77 10.86 3.62 -21.85
N ASP A 78 9.60 3.16 -21.83
CA ASP A 78 8.55 3.62 -22.73
C ASP A 78 8.21 5.10 -22.58
N LEU A 79 8.40 5.69 -21.38
CA LEU A 79 8.05 7.08 -21.08
C LEU A 79 9.25 8.02 -21.11
N ARG A 80 10.40 7.58 -20.62
CA ARG A 80 11.58 8.42 -20.41
C ARG A 80 12.05 9.10 -21.70
N SER A 81 11.99 8.39 -22.83
CA SER A 81 12.38 8.93 -24.14
C SER A 81 11.39 9.96 -24.69
N GLN A 82 10.15 9.95 -24.20
CA GLN A 82 9.07 10.87 -24.61
C GLN A 82 9.00 12.11 -23.70
N ILE A 83 9.60 12.06 -22.52
CA ILE A 83 9.56 13.14 -21.54
C ILE A 83 10.77 14.05 -21.72
N ARG A 84 10.54 15.26 -22.20
CA ARG A 84 11.59 16.29 -22.29
C ARG A 84 11.92 16.89 -20.92
N VAL A 85 10.90 17.23 -20.15
CA VAL A 85 10.99 17.87 -18.82
C VAL A 85 9.78 17.43 -18.01
N ALA A 86 9.97 17.17 -16.71
CA ALA A 86 8.90 17.00 -15.74
C ALA A 86 9.18 17.95 -14.57
N ALA A 87 8.20 18.77 -14.18
CA ALA A 87 8.32 19.66 -13.04
C ALA A 87 7.20 19.37 -12.03
N PRO A 88 7.53 19.13 -10.75
CA PRO A 88 6.52 19.07 -9.71
C PRO A 88 6.06 20.49 -9.37
N PHE A 89 4.78 20.63 -9.04
CA PHE A 89 4.26 21.86 -8.45
C PHE A 89 3.20 21.52 -7.41
N HIS A 90 2.92 22.49 -6.55
CA HIS A 90 1.88 22.45 -5.55
C HIS A 90 1.00 23.69 -5.67
N THR A 91 -0.28 23.53 -5.33
CA THR A 91 -1.25 24.63 -5.27
C THR A 91 -1.78 24.73 -3.84
N ALA A 92 -1.84 25.94 -3.30
CA ALA A 92 -2.37 26.21 -1.97
C ALA A 92 -3.27 27.44 -1.98
N ASP A 93 -4.29 27.44 -1.13
CA ASP A 93 -5.10 28.63 -0.87
C ASP A 93 -4.37 29.56 0.09
N LEU A 94 -4.08 30.78 -0.36
CA LEU A 94 -3.61 31.87 0.50
C LEU A 94 -4.72 32.90 0.70
N TYR A 95 -4.65 33.64 1.79
CA TYR A 95 -5.56 34.74 2.07
C TYR A 95 -4.76 36.03 2.18
N LEU A 96 -4.98 36.95 1.25
CA LEU A 96 -4.41 38.29 1.28
C LEU A 96 -5.29 39.17 2.15
N PHE A 97 -4.73 39.69 3.23
CA PHE A 97 -5.42 40.60 4.14
C PHE A 97 -5.12 42.05 3.79
N LYS A 98 -6.17 42.85 3.57
CA LYS A 98 -6.08 44.31 3.44
C LYS A 98 -7.04 44.94 4.44
N GLY A 99 -6.50 45.35 5.60
CA GLY A 99 -7.32 45.79 6.73
C GLY A 99 -8.17 44.65 7.28
N SER A 100 -9.49 44.85 7.41
CA SER A 100 -10.44 43.82 7.83
C SER A 100 -10.95 42.92 6.68
N SER A 101 -10.52 43.18 5.44
CA SER A 101 -10.92 42.37 4.28
C SER A 101 -9.90 41.26 4.03
N ALA A 102 -10.39 40.05 3.77
CA ALA A 102 -9.60 38.90 3.37
C ALA A 102 -10.02 38.48 1.96
N VAL A 103 -9.06 38.37 1.05
CA VAL A 103 -9.28 37.88 -0.32
C VAL A 103 -8.54 36.55 -0.46
N ARG A 104 -9.29 35.49 -0.78
CA ARG A 104 -8.69 34.20 -1.12
C ARG A 104 -8.00 34.34 -2.48
N VAL A 105 -6.75 33.89 -2.55
CA VAL A 105 -5.98 33.74 -3.78
C VAL A 105 -5.46 32.31 -3.85
N GLU A 106 -5.47 31.74 -5.04
CA GLU A 106 -4.81 30.46 -5.30
C GLU A 106 -3.34 30.76 -5.60
N ALA A 107 -2.44 30.14 -4.85
CA ALA A 107 -1.00 30.24 -5.06
C ALA A 107 -0.49 28.92 -5.62
N ARG A 108 0.34 29.02 -6.65
CA ARG A 108 1.10 27.90 -7.19
C ARG A 108 2.57 28.08 -6.87
N GLY A 109 3.26 27.00 -6.54
CA GLY A 109 4.71 26.98 -6.38
C GLY A 109 5.29 25.68 -6.89
N GLY A 110 6.33 25.78 -7.70
CA GLY A 110 7.13 24.65 -8.16
C GLY A 110 8.62 24.94 -8.00
N ILE A 111 9.44 24.12 -8.67
CA ILE A 111 10.89 24.25 -8.66
C ILE A 111 11.28 25.21 -9.80
N PRO A 112 11.84 26.41 -9.52
CA PRO A 112 12.02 27.45 -10.52
C PRO A 112 12.79 27.02 -11.77
N SER A 113 13.86 26.23 -11.61
CA SER A 113 14.64 25.72 -12.74
C SER A 113 13.87 24.75 -13.63
N LEU A 114 12.98 23.92 -13.07
CA LEU A 114 12.18 22.96 -13.81
C LEU A 114 10.99 23.65 -14.49
N GLU A 115 10.33 24.60 -13.82
CA GLU A 115 9.26 25.41 -14.41
C GLU A 115 9.78 26.24 -15.60
N ARG A 116 10.99 26.82 -15.49
CA ARG A 116 11.63 27.47 -16.64
C ARG A 116 11.93 26.53 -17.80
N GLN A 117 12.32 25.29 -17.52
CA GLN A 117 12.56 24.28 -18.56
C GLN A 117 11.27 23.86 -19.27
N LEU A 118 10.14 23.86 -18.56
CA LEU A 118 8.81 23.73 -19.17
C LEU A 118 8.46 24.97 -20.03
N GLY A 119 9.08 26.11 -19.78
CA GLY A 119 8.77 27.38 -20.46
C GLY A 119 7.63 28.12 -19.76
N ASP A 120 7.52 27.99 -18.43
CA ASP A 120 6.56 28.72 -17.63
C ASP A 120 6.82 30.24 -17.71
N PRO A 121 5.88 31.04 -18.24
CA PRO A 121 6.09 32.48 -18.43
C PRO A 121 6.27 33.23 -17.11
N GLU A 122 5.68 32.75 -16.00
CA GLU A 122 5.74 33.42 -14.70
C GLU A 122 7.14 33.34 -14.07
N THR A 123 7.86 32.24 -14.30
CA THR A 123 9.22 32.03 -13.76
C THR A 123 10.33 32.39 -14.75
N SER A 124 10.03 32.39 -16.06
CA SER A 124 11.01 32.60 -17.13
C SER A 124 11.69 33.96 -17.14
N THR A 125 11.02 35.01 -16.67
CA THR A 125 11.55 36.40 -16.69
C THR A 125 12.06 36.88 -15.32
N LEU A 126 11.99 36.04 -14.28
CA LEU A 126 12.30 36.43 -12.90
C LEU A 126 13.64 35.82 -12.43
N ASP A 127 14.74 36.53 -12.65
CA ASP A 127 16.10 36.11 -12.25
C ASP A 127 16.30 35.91 -10.74
N VAL A 128 15.43 36.52 -9.94
CA VAL A 128 15.40 36.41 -8.49
C VAL A 128 14.83 35.08 -8.01
N TRP A 129 14.05 34.38 -8.85
CA TRP A 129 13.49 33.08 -8.51
C TRP A 129 14.48 31.99 -8.88
N ARG A 130 15.28 31.58 -7.91
CA ARG A 130 16.30 30.54 -8.05
C ARG A 130 15.95 29.38 -7.15
N ASP A 131 16.39 28.20 -7.55
CA ASP A 131 16.27 27.00 -6.74
C ASP A 131 16.90 27.25 -5.38
N SER A 132 16.11 27.01 -4.34
CA SER A 132 16.61 26.97 -2.97
C SER A 132 17.53 25.75 -2.79
N PRO A 133 18.36 25.73 -1.72
CA PRO A 133 19.09 24.51 -1.35
C PRO A 133 18.17 23.30 -1.20
N GLU A 134 16.93 23.49 -0.72
CA GLU A 134 15.92 22.46 -0.59
C GLU A 134 15.43 21.95 -1.94
N ASP A 135 15.23 22.82 -2.93
CA ASP A 135 14.85 22.45 -4.30
C ASP A 135 15.96 21.64 -4.98
N ILE A 136 17.21 22.07 -4.82
CA ILE A 136 18.38 21.37 -5.34
C ILE A 136 18.50 20.00 -4.66
N ALA A 137 18.40 19.94 -3.34
CA ALA A 137 18.41 18.68 -2.62
C ALA A 137 17.25 17.78 -3.05
N TRP A 138 16.10 18.36 -3.40
CA TRP A 138 14.94 17.60 -3.84
C TRP A 138 15.12 16.97 -5.20
N THR A 139 15.69 17.72 -6.15
CA THR A 139 15.88 17.30 -7.55
C THR A 139 17.10 16.41 -7.77
N THR A 140 18.09 16.48 -6.86
CA THR A 140 19.33 15.69 -6.95
C THR A 140 19.29 14.41 -6.12
N ALA A 141 18.24 14.22 -5.32
CA ALA A 141 18.04 13.02 -4.53
C ALA A 141 17.96 11.77 -5.41
N GLY A 142 18.74 10.74 -5.07
CA GLY A 142 18.68 9.45 -5.76
C GLY A 142 17.49 8.57 -5.32
N PRO A 143 17.23 7.47 -6.05
CA PRO A 143 16.16 6.51 -5.73
C PRO A 143 16.20 5.97 -4.29
N GLU A 144 17.39 5.90 -3.68
CA GLU A 144 17.59 5.48 -2.28
C GLU A 144 16.87 6.39 -1.27
N GLN A 145 16.80 7.69 -1.53
CA GLN A 145 16.14 8.64 -0.64
C GLN A 145 14.63 8.53 -0.78
N THR A 146 14.15 8.32 -2.01
CA THR A 146 12.74 8.03 -2.30
C THR A 146 12.30 6.74 -1.61
N LEU A 147 13.11 5.67 -1.71
CA LEU A 147 12.88 4.41 -1.03
C LEU A 147 12.81 4.57 0.50
N ARG A 148 13.78 5.26 1.10
CA ARG A 148 13.78 5.55 2.54
C ARG A 148 12.57 6.39 2.97
N HIS A 149 12.15 7.34 2.13
CA HIS A 149 11.02 8.20 2.45
C HIS A 149 9.69 7.44 2.48
N ILE A 150 9.47 6.52 1.53
CA ILE A 150 8.21 5.77 1.47
C ILE A 150 8.14 4.65 2.50
N ASP A 151 9.28 4.10 2.91
CA ASP A 151 9.39 2.94 3.81
C ASP A 151 9.63 3.32 5.29
N ARG A 152 9.37 4.60 5.62
CA ARG A 152 9.53 5.12 6.98
C ARG A 152 8.30 4.83 7.83
N PHE A 153 8.51 4.58 9.11
CA PHE A 153 7.40 4.51 10.07
C PHE A 153 6.84 5.89 10.38
N HIS A 154 5.63 5.89 10.90
CA HIS A 154 4.84 7.11 11.12
C HIS A 154 4.71 7.45 12.61
N PRO A 155 4.54 8.73 12.94
CA PRO A 155 4.00 9.11 14.24
C PRO A 155 2.63 8.46 14.44
N VAL A 156 2.33 8.01 15.67
CA VAL A 156 1.01 7.49 16.00
C VAL A 156 -0.02 8.60 15.80
N PRO A 157 -1.02 8.43 14.92
CA PRO A 157 -2.06 9.43 14.72
C PRO A 157 -2.87 9.65 16.00
N ASP A 158 -3.33 10.89 16.21
CA ASP A 158 -4.29 11.19 17.28
C ASP A 158 -5.67 10.65 16.91
N ALA A 159 -5.93 9.41 17.32
CA ALA A 159 -7.23 8.75 17.16
C ALA A 159 -7.55 7.93 18.42
N PRO A 160 -8.07 8.56 19.50
CA PRO A 160 -8.23 7.92 20.80
C PRO A 160 -9.02 6.62 20.77
N ALA A 161 -10.08 6.57 19.94
CA ALA A 161 -10.93 5.40 19.74
C ALA A 161 -10.20 4.16 19.21
N TRP A 162 -9.03 4.34 18.60
CA TRP A 162 -8.28 3.29 17.91
C TRP A 162 -6.86 3.09 18.44
N SER A 163 -6.41 3.99 19.32
CA SER A 163 -5.03 4.13 19.84
C SER A 163 -4.34 2.81 20.22
N GLN A 164 -5.09 1.86 20.80
CA GLN A 164 -4.57 0.57 21.26
C GLN A 164 -4.23 -0.42 20.12
N SER A 165 -4.61 -0.10 18.89
CA SER A 165 -4.46 -0.97 17.72
C SER A 165 -3.52 -0.41 16.66
N TRP A 166 -2.85 0.73 16.94
CA TRP A 166 -1.84 1.25 16.04
C TRP A 166 -0.65 0.29 15.99
N ALA A 167 -0.35 -0.20 14.79
CA ALA A 167 0.86 -0.97 14.54
C ALA A 167 1.40 -0.68 13.15
N GLU A 168 2.71 -0.84 13.02
CA GLU A 168 3.42 -0.78 11.76
C GLU A 168 4.39 -1.95 11.69
N TRP A 169 4.61 -2.48 10.49
CA TRP A 169 5.59 -3.54 10.32
C TRP A 169 6.29 -3.49 8.97
N LEU A 170 7.57 -3.85 8.99
CA LEU A 170 8.33 -4.22 7.81
C LEU A 170 8.19 -5.73 7.65
N TYR A 171 7.64 -6.17 6.54
CA TYR A 171 7.43 -7.58 6.24
C TYR A 171 8.19 -8.00 5.00
N PHE A 172 8.93 -9.08 5.15
CA PHE A 172 9.78 -9.66 4.13
C PHE A 172 9.32 -11.09 3.88
N ASN A 173 9.18 -11.45 2.61
CA ASN A 173 9.01 -12.82 2.17
C ASN A 173 10.16 -13.15 1.23
N GLY A 174 10.78 -14.32 1.38
CA GLY A 174 11.86 -14.75 0.52
C GLY A 174 11.82 -16.23 0.22
N ARG A 175 12.39 -16.60 -0.92
CA ARG A 175 12.60 -17.99 -1.30
C ARG A 175 13.93 -18.21 -1.99
N SER A 176 14.47 -19.40 -1.77
CA SER A 176 15.58 -20.00 -2.50
C SER A 176 15.25 -21.47 -2.75
N ASP A 177 16.22 -22.23 -3.25
CA ASP A 177 16.10 -23.69 -3.42
C ASP A 177 16.06 -24.43 -2.06
N GLU A 178 16.71 -23.90 -1.02
CA GLU A 178 16.80 -24.58 0.29
C GLU A 178 15.64 -24.26 1.23
N ALA A 179 15.14 -23.02 1.19
CA ALA A 179 14.17 -22.53 2.16
C ALA A 179 13.31 -21.39 1.63
N ARG A 180 12.16 -21.23 2.28
CA ARG A 180 11.29 -20.05 2.16
C ARG A 180 11.07 -19.46 3.54
N PHE A 181 10.82 -18.16 3.61
CA PHE A 181 10.54 -17.53 4.90
C PHE A 181 9.53 -16.39 4.79
N TYR A 182 8.90 -16.13 5.94
CA TYR A 182 8.19 -14.91 6.24
C TYR A 182 8.86 -14.27 7.46
N LEU A 183 9.20 -13.00 7.37
CA LEU A 183 9.92 -12.26 8.40
C LEU A 183 9.21 -10.93 8.65
N THR A 184 8.87 -10.66 9.90
CA THR A 184 8.20 -9.41 10.29
C THR A 184 9.03 -8.71 11.37
N PHE A 185 9.34 -7.43 11.16
CA PHE A 185 9.70 -6.49 12.23
C PHE A 185 8.47 -5.64 12.52
N LEU A 186 7.89 -5.80 13.72
CA LEU A 186 6.64 -5.15 14.10
C LEU A 186 6.84 -4.18 15.25
N VAL A 187 6.22 -3.01 15.16
CA VAL A 187 6.10 -2.04 16.25
C VAL A 187 4.61 -1.74 16.46
N GLY A 188 4.09 -2.21 17.59
CA GLY A 188 2.70 -2.06 18.03
C GLY A 188 2.46 -0.79 18.85
N PRO A 189 1.44 -0.78 19.73
CA PRO A 189 0.96 0.41 20.45
C PRO A 189 1.90 0.82 21.57
N VAL A 190 1.59 1.98 22.15
CA VAL A 190 2.27 2.51 23.34
C VAL A 190 1.90 1.67 24.57
N LEU A 191 2.92 1.30 25.35
CA LEU A 191 2.82 0.58 26.61
C LEU A 191 2.69 1.55 27.79
N GLU A 192 2.39 1.03 28.98
CA GLU A 192 2.24 1.83 30.20
C GLU A 192 3.49 2.65 30.54
N ASP A 193 4.68 2.17 30.18
CA ASP A 193 5.95 2.86 30.39
C ASP A 193 6.31 3.90 29.30
N GLY A 194 5.38 4.15 28.37
CA GLY A 194 5.54 5.09 27.26
C GLY A 194 6.35 4.56 26.08
N ARG A 195 6.94 3.35 26.16
CA ARG A 195 7.58 2.69 25.00
C ARG A 195 6.55 2.07 24.08
N ARG A 196 6.98 1.61 22.91
CA ARG A 196 6.16 0.89 21.94
C ARG A 196 6.42 -0.61 22.08
N ALA A 197 5.35 -1.41 22.07
CA ALA A 197 5.47 -2.85 21.91
C ALA A 197 6.22 -3.15 20.61
N ALA A 198 7.19 -4.06 20.62
CA ALA A 198 7.96 -4.37 19.41
C ALA A 198 8.48 -5.81 19.43
N GLY A 199 8.57 -6.41 18.25
CA GLY A 199 9.04 -7.79 18.10
C GLY A 199 9.46 -8.14 16.68
N VAL A 200 10.24 -9.21 16.58
CA VAL A 200 10.70 -9.81 15.32
C VAL A 200 10.21 -11.25 15.28
N ARG A 201 9.64 -11.65 14.15
CA ARG A 201 9.19 -13.04 13.94
C ARG A 201 9.65 -13.55 12.59
N LEU A 202 10.32 -14.69 12.60
CA LEU A 202 10.70 -15.46 11.42
C LEU A 202 9.91 -16.77 11.40
N GLN A 203 9.17 -17.02 10.33
CA GLN A 203 8.64 -18.34 9.99
C GLN A 203 9.48 -18.88 8.84
N LEU A 204 10.15 -20.01 9.05
CA LEU A 204 11.05 -20.64 8.10
C LEU A 204 10.44 -21.96 7.64
N ASP A 205 10.13 -22.07 6.36
CA ASP A 205 9.68 -23.30 5.71
C ASP A 205 10.87 -23.98 5.03
N ARG A 206 11.12 -25.23 5.44
CA ARG A 206 12.09 -26.11 4.79
C ARG A 206 11.39 -27.41 4.46
N GLN A 207 11.23 -27.65 3.16
CA GLN A 207 10.63 -28.88 2.62
C GLN A 207 9.23 -29.17 3.22
N GLY A 208 8.42 -28.13 3.44
CA GLY A 208 7.06 -28.25 3.98
C GLY A 208 6.98 -28.29 5.50
N THR A 209 8.12 -28.27 6.20
CA THR A 209 8.15 -28.13 7.67
C THR A 209 8.37 -26.66 8.02
N VAL A 210 7.40 -26.07 8.72
CA VAL A 210 7.45 -24.68 9.16
C VAL A 210 7.93 -24.59 10.60
N GLU A 211 8.96 -23.79 10.82
CA GLU A 211 9.55 -23.52 12.13
C GLU A 211 9.42 -22.01 12.43
N THR A 212 9.00 -21.65 13.64
CA THR A 212 8.80 -20.25 14.03
C THR A 212 9.79 -19.84 15.10
N PHE A 213 10.49 -18.74 14.86
CA PHE A 213 11.42 -18.09 15.77
C PHE A 213 10.95 -16.67 16.01
N ALA A 214 11.05 -16.21 17.25
CA ALA A 214 10.63 -14.85 17.59
C ALA A 214 11.40 -14.28 18.77
N GLU A 215 11.48 -12.96 18.81
CA GLU A 215 11.87 -12.21 19.99
C GLU A 215 11.01 -10.95 20.11
N ALA A 216 10.87 -10.45 21.33
CA ALA A 216 10.13 -9.23 21.60
C ALA A 216 10.92 -8.36 22.58
N GLN A 217 11.08 -7.10 22.24
CA GLN A 217 11.71 -6.09 23.09
C GLN A 217 11.06 -4.74 22.80
N PRO A 218 10.42 -4.08 23.79
CA PRO A 218 9.87 -2.75 23.60
C PRO A 218 10.95 -1.72 23.26
N ILE A 219 10.64 -0.80 22.34
CA ILE A 219 11.52 0.27 21.87
C ILE A 219 10.87 1.64 22.10
N THR A 220 11.65 2.71 22.12
CA THR A 220 11.10 4.07 22.22
C THR A 220 10.44 4.51 20.91
N ALA A 221 9.57 5.52 20.98
CA ALA A 221 8.97 6.12 19.78
C ALA A 221 10.02 6.72 18.84
N ALA A 222 11.07 7.35 19.39
CA ALA A 222 12.17 7.89 18.60
C ALA A 222 12.94 6.80 17.85
N GLU A 223 13.14 5.63 18.46
CA GLU A 223 13.77 4.49 17.80
C GLU A 223 12.90 3.93 16.68
N ALA A 224 11.58 3.84 16.89
CA ALA A 224 10.63 3.39 15.86
C ALA A 224 10.63 4.30 14.62
N LEU A 225 10.72 5.63 14.82
CA LEU A 225 10.74 6.62 13.74
C LEU A 225 12.04 6.63 12.92
N ARG A 226 13.04 5.80 13.27
CA ARG A 226 14.24 5.58 12.44
C ARG A 226 14.01 4.57 11.32
N ALA A 227 12.86 3.90 11.28
CA ALA A 227 12.52 2.96 10.23
C ALA A 227 12.76 3.56 8.82
N PRO A 228 13.24 2.75 7.85
CA PRO A 228 13.37 1.30 7.93
C PRO A 228 14.55 0.79 8.78
N ASP A 229 15.40 1.67 9.32
CA ASP A 229 16.50 1.28 10.20
C ASP A 229 16.02 0.97 11.62
N LEU A 230 15.76 -0.31 11.89
CA LEU A 230 15.23 -0.79 13.17
C LEU A 230 16.16 -1.80 13.86
N THR A 231 16.22 -1.71 15.19
CA THR A 231 16.81 -2.74 16.05
C THR A 231 15.79 -3.13 17.10
N ILE A 232 15.51 -4.42 17.21
CA ILE A 232 14.60 -4.99 18.19
C ILE A 232 15.29 -6.26 18.69
N GLY A 233 15.62 -6.33 19.98
CA GLY A 233 16.40 -7.46 20.48
C GLY A 233 17.81 -7.49 19.91
N ALA A 234 18.24 -8.69 19.54
CA ALA A 234 19.50 -8.90 18.86
C ALA A 234 19.40 -8.74 17.32
N SER A 235 18.17 -8.66 16.79
CA SER A 235 17.89 -8.53 15.36
C SER A 235 17.81 -7.07 14.89
N SER A 236 18.13 -6.85 13.62
CA SER A 236 18.09 -5.51 13.01
C SER A 236 17.85 -5.56 11.50
N VAL A 237 17.32 -4.46 10.98
CA VAL A 237 17.26 -4.18 9.54
C VAL A 237 17.86 -2.80 9.28
N ARG A 238 18.66 -2.68 8.23
CA ARG A 238 19.27 -1.42 7.76
C ARG A 238 19.08 -1.26 6.27
N LEU A 239 18.68 -0.07 5.84
CA LEU A 239 18.66 0.29 4.42
C LEU A 239 19.96 1.03 4.07
N GLU A 240 20.80 0.43 3.25
CA GLU A 240 22.04 1.02 2.73
C GLU A 240 21.96 1.10 1.21
N GLY A 241 21.87 2.33 0.69
CA GLY A 241 21.50 2.56 -0.71
C GLY A 241 20.13 1.94 -1.03
N MET A 242 20.12 0.95 -1.93
CA MET A 242 18.93 0.18 -2.31
C MET A 242 18.88 -1.22 -1.68
N ARG A 243 19.69 -1.50 -0.65
CA ARG A 243 19.81 -2.84 -0.04
C ARG A 243 19.34 -2.86 1.41
N TYR A 244 18.44 -3.78 1.70
CA TYR A 244 18.04 -4.12 3.06
C TYR A 244 18.99 -5.16 3.64
N HIS A 245 19.83 -4.74 4.56
CA HIS A 245 20.71 -5.59 5.36
C HIS A 245 19.98 -6.02 6.63
N ILE A 246 19.65 -7.30 6.72
CA ILE A 246 18.83 -7.86 7.78
C ILE A 246 19.69 -8.83 8.58
N ARG A 247 19.91 -8.53 9.86
CA ARG A 247 20.59 -9.42 10.80
C ARG A 247 19.57 -10.03 11.75
N LEU A 248 19.62 -11.35 11.91
CA LEU A 248 18.71 -12.11 12.76
C LEU A 248 19.47 -12.83 13.85
N ASP A 249 18.87 -12.87 15.04
CA ASP A 249 19.30 -13.69 16.17
C ASP A 249 18.09 -14.00 17.05
N LEU A 250 17.40 -15.08 16.71
CA LEU A 250 16.08 -15.42 17.25
C LEU A 250 16.08 -16.80 17.90
N ARG A 251 15.06 -17.06 18.72
CA ARG A 251 14.84 -18.37 19.33
C ARG A 251 13.42 -18.87 19.09
N ASP A 252 13.28 -20.19 19.01
CA ASP A 252 11.95 -20.83 19.00
C ASP A 252 11.47 -21.19 20.41
N ALA A 253 10.27 -21.76 20.52
CA ALA A 253 9.70 -22.22 21.79
C ALA A 253 10.53 -23.33 22.47
N LYS A 254 11.33 -24.07 21.70
CA LYS A 254 12.26 -25.11 22.18
C LYS A 254 13.65 -24.54 22.52
N ARG A 255 13.79 -23.20 22.47
CA ARG A 255 15.02 -22.44 22.70
C ARG A 255 16.15 -22.70 21.69
N ARG A 256 15.86 -23.38 20.59
CA ARG A 256 16.78 -23.52 19.44
C ARG A 256 17.03 -22.14 18.86
N ARG A 257 18.26 -21.89 18.42
CA ARG A 257 18.68 -20.55 18.01
C ARG A 257 18.87 -20.53 16.51
N ILE A 258 18.33 -19.49 15.88
CA ILE A 258 18.65 -19.16 14.49
C ILE A 258 19.35 -17.82 14.44
N ARG A 259 20.47 -17.75 13.71
CA ARG A 259 21.24 -16.52 13.54
C ARG A 259 21.69 -16.38 12.09
N GLY A 260 21.88 -15.15 11.62
CA GLY A 260 22.44 -14.95 10.30
C GLY A 260 22.13 -13.60 9.72
N GLU A 261 22.44 -13.46 8.44
CA GLU A 261 22.29 -12.22 7.69
C GLU A 261 21.64 -12.50 6.34
N LEU A 262 20.72 -11.63 5.96
CA LEU A 262 20.01 -11.60 4.69
C LEU A 262 20.23 -10.24 4.04
N ILE A 263 20.32 -10.24 2.72
CA ILE A 263 20.34 -9.02 1.90
C ILE A 263 19.23 -9.14 0.88
N LEU A 264 18.33 -8.15 0.87
CA LEU A 264 17.31 -7.99 -0.16
C LEU A 264 17.55 -6.68 -0.90
N GLU A 265 17.64 -6.75 -2.23
CA GLU A 265 17.92 -5.58 -3.08
C GLU A 265 16.64 -5.06 -3.75
N ALA A 266 16.36 -3.78 -3.57
CA ALA A 266 15.30 -3.05 -4.25
C ALA A 266 15.76 -2.61 -5.64
N SER A 267 14.81 -2.47 -6.58
CA SER A 267 15.07 -1.93 -7.91
C SER A 267 14.38 -0.57 -8.06
N PRO A 268 15.09 0.48 -8.51
CA PRO A 268 14.47 1.78 -8.80
C PRO A 268 13.23 1.62 -9.70
N GLY A 269 12.15 2.34 -9.38
CA GLY A 269 10.91 2.33 -10.15
C GLY A 269 10.05 1.05 -10.07
N ARG A 270 10.53 -0.04 -9.45
CA ARG A 270 9.79 -1.32 -9.34
C ARG A 270 9.15 -1.52 -7.96
N LEU A 271 8.31 -0.56 -7.57
CA LEU A 271 7.61 -0.51 -6.30
C LEU A 271 6.13 -0.23 -6.50
N VAL A 272 5.32 -0.57 -5.50
CA VAL A 272 3.92 -0.12 -5.42
C VAL A 272 3.86 1.10 -4.54
N PRO A 273 3.27 2.22 -5.00
CA PRO A 273 3.22 3.46 -4.24
C PRO A 273 2.43 3.29 -2.93
N PRO A 274 2.67 4.18 -1.94
CA PRO A 274 1.91 4.15 -0.71
C PRO A 274 0.42 4.40 -0.98
N ILE A 275 -0.43 3.54 -0.43
CA ILE A 275 -1.88 3.63 -0.49
C ILE A 275 -2.38 3.73 0.95
N GLU A 276 -3.18 4.75 1.23
CA GLU A 276 -3.79 4.98 2.54
C GLU A 276 -5.31 5.04 2.41
N LEU A 277 -6.00 4.35 3.31
CA LEU A 277 -7.42 4.42 3.53
C LEU A 277 -7.66 5.19 4.83
N SER A 278 -8.65 6.06 4.82
CA SER A 278 -9.12 6.77 6.01
C SER A 278 -10.60 6.54 6.22
N GLY A 279 -11.03 6.57 7.47
CA GLY A 279 -12.40 6.32 7.89
C GLY A 279 -12.84 7.25 9.00
N SER A 280 -13.97 6.91 9.62
CA SER A 280 -14.55 7.70 10.70
C SER A 280 -13.63 7.73 11.94
N ARG A 281 -13.77 8.79 12.75
CA ARG A 281 -13.07 8.94 14.05
C ARG A 281 -11.54 8.81 13.94
N GLY A 282 -10.97 9.26 12.82
CA GLY A 282 -9.52 9.24 12.58
C GLY A 282 -8.95 7.85 12.28
N TRP A 283 -9.79 6.85 11.99
CA TRP A 283 -9.30 5.54 11.56
C TRP A 283 -8.51 5.68 10.26
N LYS A 284 -7.39 4.96 10.17
CA LYS A 284 -6.54 4.89 8.98
C LYS A 284 -5.75 3.59 8.93
N THR A 285 -5.46 3.15 7.72
CA THR A 285 -4.53 2.06 7.41
C THR A 285 -3.91 2.32 6.05
N GLY A 286 -2.69 1.87 5.86
CA GLY A 286 -2.03 1.95 4.57
C GLY A 286 -0.91 0.93 4.44
N TYR A 287 -0.42 0.85 3.23
CA TYR A 287 0.70 0.00 2.88
C TYR A 287 1.48 0.60 1.70
N VAL A 288 2.70 0.13 1.55
CA VAL A 288 3.58 0.36 0.41
C VAL A 288 4.32 -0.94 0.12
N VAL A 289 4.71 -1.17 -1.13
CA VAL A 289 5.56 -2.32 -1.48
C VAL A 289 6.88 -1.82 -2.04
N PRO A 290 7.90 -1.60 -1.19
CA PRO A 290 9.19 -1.09 -1.61
C PRO A 290 9.95 -2.07 -2.51
N VAL A 291 9.76 -3.38 -2.31
CA VAL A 291 10.39 -4.43 -3.13
C VAL A 291 9.34 -5.43 -3.60
N MET A 292 8.83 -5.24 -4.82
CA MET A 292 7.93 -6.20 -5.46
C MET A 292 8.64 -7.52 -5.81
N SER A 293 9.92 -7.43 -6.19
CA SER A 293 10.78 -8.55 -6.51
C SER A 293 12.23 -8.08 -6.50
N GLY A 294 13.06 -8.71 -5.68
CA GLY A 294 14.47 -8.35 -5.54
C GLY A 294 15.37 -9.57 -5.41
N PRO A 295 16.63 -9.50 -5.88
CA PRO A 295 17.65 -10.48 -5.52
C PRO A 295 17.73 -10.65 -4.01
N LEU A 296 17.69 -11.90 -3.56
CA LEU A 296 17.87 -12.29 -2.18
C LEU A 296 19.18 -13.08 -2.06
N SER A 297 19.96 -12.75 -1.04
CA SER A 297 21.15 -13.51 -0.68
C SER A 297 21.36 -13.53 0.83
N GLY A 298 22.28 -14.36 1.30
CA GLY A 298 22.60 -14.50 2.72
C GLY A 298 22.55 -15.93 3.21
N THR A 299 22.72 -16.08 4.52
CA THR A 299 22.77 -17.37 5.21
C THR A 299 22.16 -17.29 6.60
N LEU A 300 21.43 -18.33 6.96
CA LEU A 300 20.96 -18.57 8.33
C LEU A 300 21.64 -19.81 8.89
N ASP A 301 21.97 -19.79 10.18
CA ASP A 301 22.54 -20.89 10.94
C ASP A 301 21.52 -21.33 11.98
N LEU A 302 21.00 -22.54 11.83
CA LEU A 302 20.06 -23.16 12.76
C LEU A 302 20.77 -24.31 13.46
N ASP A 303 21.12 -24.09 14.74
CA ASP A 303 21.86 -25.05 15.58
C ASP A 303 23.12 -25.64 14.89
N GLY A 304 23.90 -24.77 14.22
CA GLY A 304 25.14 -25.16 13.52
C GLY A 304 24.95 -25.67 12.10
N ARG A 305 23.71 -25.82 11.62
CA ARG A 305 23.43 -26.10 10.21
C ARG A 305 23.16 -24.82 9.45
N ARG A 306 24.00 -24.55 8.46
CA ARG A 306 23.85 -23.45 7.51
C ARG A 306 22.73 -23.73 6.51
N ILE A 307 21.95 -22.70 6.23
CA ILE A 307 20.86 -22.64 5.25
C ILE A 307 21.21 -21.46 4.34
N ALA A 308 21.46 -21.74 3.07
CA ALA A 308 21.79 -20.73 2.08
C ALA A 308 20.52 -20.16 1.44
N LEU A 309 20.49 -18.84 1.25
CA LEU A 309 19.43 -18.13 0.54
C LEU A 309 19.97 -17.42 -0.71
N THR A 310 21.20 -17.75 -1.12
CA THR A 310 21.89 -17.17 -2.29
C THR A 310 21.17 -17.56 -3.58
N GLY A 311 21.05 -16.61 -4.51
CA GLY A 311 20.31 -16.80 -5.76
C GLY A 311 18.78 -16.80 -5.56
N GLY A 312 18.32 -16.45 -4.36
CA GLY A 312 16.91 -16.37 -4.05
C GLY A 312 16.24 -15.12 -4.64
N THR A 313 14.94 -15.04 -4.41
CA THR A 313 14.14 -13.85 -4.69
C THR A 313 13.37 -13.47 -3.44
N GLY A 314 13.31 -12.17 -3.15
CA GLY A 314 12.54 -11.63 -2.04
C GLY A 314 11.53 -10.58 -2.47
N TYR A 315 10.63 -10.33 -1.53
CA TYR A 315 9.54 -9.37 -1.56
C TYR A 315 9.56 -8.63 -0.21
N HIS A 316 9.23 -7.35 -0.23
CA HIS A 316 9.07 -6.54 0.97
C HIS A 316 7.90 -5.58 0.83
N ASP A 317 7.03 -5.59 1.84
CA ASP A 317 6.06 -4.52 2.07
C ASP A 317 6.19 -3.91 3.47
N HIS A 318 5.68 -2.69 3.58
CA HIS A 318 5.51 -1.97 4.84
C HIS A 318 4.05 -1.61 4.97
N ASN A 319 3.47 -1.97 6.11
CA ASN A 319 2.07 -1.69 6.43
C ASN A 319 1.99 -0.85 7.71
N TRP A 320 1.00 0.03 7.79
CA TRP A 320 0.70 0.85 8.96
C TRP A 320 -0.80 1.00 9.16
N GLY A 321 -1.24 1.28 10.39
CA GLY A 321 -2.64 1.57 10.64
C GLY A 321 -3.17 1.15 11.99
N PHE A 322 -4.48 1.36 12.14
CA PHE A 322 -5.28 0.82 13.23
C PHE A 322 -5.91 -0.52 12.80
N TRP A 323 -5.36 -1.61 13.33
CA TRP A 323 -5.62 -2.97 12.81
C TRP A 323 -6.75 -3.71 13.50
N GLN A 324 -7.35 -3.12 14.55
CA GLN A 324 -8.47 -3.73 15.24
C GLN A 324 -9.64 -3.95 14.27
N GLY A 325 -10.07 -5.22 14.16
CA GLY A 325 -11.18 -5.61 13.29
C GLY A 325 -10.89 -5.48 11.77
N VAL A 326 -9.64 -5.21 11.38
CA VAL A 326 -9.23 -5.18 9.98
C VAL A 326 -8.97 -6.61 9.50
N SER A 327 -9.40 -6.90 8.28
CA SER A 327 -8.99 -8.09 7.52
C SER A 327 -8.61 -7.71 6.11
N TRP A 328 -7.91 -8.59 5.39
CA TRP A 328 -7.55 -8.35 4.00
C TRP A 328 -7.52 -9.64 3.20
N GLN A 329 -7.56 -9.46 1.88
CA GLN A 329 -7.10 -10.40 0.87
C GLN A 329 -5.87 -9.78 0.21
N TRP A 330 -4.81 -10.55 0.06
CA TRP A 330 -3.57 -10.10 -0.56
C TRP A 330 -2.96 -11.24 -1.37
N GLY A 331 -2.25 -10.93 -2.44
CA GLY A 331 -1.46 -11.94 -3.12
C GLY A 331 -0.60 -11.39 -4.23
N GLN A 332 0.48 -12.12 -4.48
CA GLN A 332 1.55 -11.70 -5.36
C GLN A 332 2.13 -12.89 -6.13
N VAL A 333 2.60 -12.61 -7.34
CA VAL A 333 3.36 -13.56 -8.17
C VAL A 333 4.38 -12.81 -9.04
N GLN A 334 5.53 -13.44 -9.26
CA GLN A 334 6.56 -12.97 -10.18
C GLN A 334 6.91 -14.01 -11.23
N HIS A 335 7.21 -13.53 -12.45
CA HIS A 335 7.69 -14.36 -13.55
C HIS A 335 8.44 -13.50 -14.58
N GLU A 336 9.67 -13.87 -14.94
CA GLU A 336 10.43 -13.26 -16.05
C GLU A 336 10.41 -11.71 -16.06
N GLY A 337 10.74 -11.10 -14.91
CA GLY A 337 10.76 -9.63 -14.75
C GLY A 337 9.38 -8.98 -14.57
N LEU A 338 8.28 -9.72 -14.75
CA LEU A 338 6.95 -9.28 -14.36
C LEU A 338 6.70 -9.52 -12.87
N SER A 339 5.99 -8.60 -12.24
CA SER A 339 5.47 -8.74 -10.89
C SER A 339 4.02 -8.30 -10.87
N VAL A 340 3.15 -9.14 -10.34
CA VAL A 340 1.71 -8.86 -10.24
C VAL A 340 1.32 -8.93 -8.77
N LEU A 341 0.61 -7.92 -8.31
CA LEU A 341 0.06 -7.81 -6.96
C LEU A 341 -1.45 -7.59 -7.04
N TYR A 342 -2.18 -8.16 -6.11
CA TYR A 342 -3.54 -7.73 -5.79
C TYR A 342 -3.73 -7.59 -4.29
N GLY A 343 -4.70 -6.77 -3.92
CA GLY A 343 -5.15 -6.71 -2.54
C GLY A 343 -6.51 -6.08 -2.38
N ARG A 344 -7.12 -6.31 -1.23
CA ARG A 344 -8.33 -5.67 -0.78
C ARG A 344 -8.34 -5.65 0.74
N VAL A 345 -8.58 -4.48 1.31
CA VAL A 345 -8.69 -4.28 2.75
C VAL A 345 -10.16 -4.19 3.13
N PHE A 346 -10.53 -4.83 4.22
CA PHE A 346 -11.84 -4.78 4.84
C PHE A 346 -11.71 -4.07 6.19
N PRO A 347 -12.09 -2.78 6.28
CA PRO A 347 -12.10 -2.04 7.52
C PRO A 347 -13.14 -2.62 8.50
N PRO A 348 -13.05 -2.31 9.80
CA PRO A 348 -14.16 -2.59 10.70
C PRO A 348 -15.38 -1.69 10.34
N PRO A 349 -16.62 -2.19 10.44
CA PRO A 349 -17.82 -1.47 9.96
C PRO A 349 -18.06 -0.11 10.61
N ASP A 350 -17.53 0.11 11.81
CA ASP A 350 -17.62 1.37 12.55
C ASP A 350 -16.53 2.39 12.15
N ALA A 351 -15.54 1.98 11.34
CA ALA A 351 -14.59 2.86 10.67
C ALA A 351 -15.07 3.24 9.26
N ALA A 352 -15.42 2.26 8.44
CA ALA A 352 -15.89 2.46 7.07
C ALA A 352 -16.70 1.25 6.58
N ASP A 353 -17.54 1.46 5.56
CA ASP A 353 -18.31 0.40 4.92
C ASP A 353 -17.38 -0.56 4.15
N PRO A 354 -17.22 -1.82 4.60
CA PRO A 354 -16.26 -2.75 3.99
C PRO A 354 -16.63 -3.14 2.56
N GLU A 355 -17.91 -3.08 2.19
CA GLU A 355 -18.37 -3.44 0.85
C GLU A 355 -17.98 -2.38 -0.19
N ARG A 356 -17.79 -1.14 0.24
CA ARG A 356 -17.45 0.00 -0.62
C ARG A 356 -15.95 0.17 -0.85
N ILE A 357 -15.10 -0.56 -0.14
CA ILE A 357 -13.65 -0.52 -0.37
C ILE A 357 -13.31 -1.43 -1.56
N PRO A 358 -12.83 -0.86 -2.69
CA PRO A 358 -12.47 -1.66 -3.85
C PRO A 358 -11.21 -2.48 -3.57
N GLY A 359 -11.07 -3.59 -4.28
CA GLY A 359 -9.77 -4.25 -4.43
C GLY A 359 -8.91 -3.48 -5.43
N PHE A 360 -7.66 -3.90 -5.58
CA PHE A 360 -6.77 -3.38 -6.61
C PHE A 360 -5.92 -4.50 -7.21
N VAL A 361 -5.42 -4.26 -8.43
CA VAL A 361 -4.37 -5.04 -9.08
C VAL A 361 -3.34 -4.07 -9.61
N GLY A 362 -2.06 -4.39 -9.39
CA GLY A 362 -0.92 -3.71 -9.98
C GLY A 362 -0.06 -4.70 -10.76
N VAL A 363 0.40 -4.27 -11.95
CA VAL A 363 1.33 -5.02 -12.78
C VAL A 363 2.57 -4.17 -13.02
N LEU A 364 3.73 -4.72 -12.69
CA LEU A 364 5.03 -4.10 -12.89
C LEU A 364 5.86 -4.96 -13.84
N GLY A 365 6.56 -4.31 -14.77
CA GLY A 365 7.56 -4.88 -15.64
C GLY A 365 8.99 -4.65 -15.12
N PRO A 366 9.99 -4.98 -15.97
CA PRO A 366 11.39 -4.67 -15.69
C PRO A 366 11.64 -3.17 -15.52
N ASP A 367 10.91 -2.34 -16.26
CA ASP A 367 11.16 -0.89 -16.33
C ASP A 367 10.20 -0.06 -15.46
N GLY A 368 9.37 -0.72 -14.65
CA GLY A 368 8.41 -0.07 -13.76
C GLY A 368 6.96 -0.46 -14.02
N PRO A 369 5.99 0.36 -13.63
CA PRO A 369 4.58 0.01 -13.71
C PRO A 369 4.06 -0.12 -15.16
N LEU A 370 3.33 -1.21 -15.44
CA LEU A 370 2.62 -1.43 -16.70
C LEU A 370 1.13 -1.08 -16.59
N GLY A 371 0.56 -1.14 -15.38
CA GLY A 371 -0.83 -0.76 -15.15
C GLY A 371 -1.30 -1.02 -13.73
N TYR A 372 -2.26 -0.22 -13.29
CA TYR A 372 -3.00 -0.39 -12.04
C TYR A 372 -4.49 -0.26 -12.31
N THR A 373 -5.32 -0.98 -11.57
CA THR A 373 -6.77 -0.75 -11.58
C THR A 373 -7.41 -1.14 -10.25
N SER A 374 -8.51 -0.46 -9.92
CA SER A 374 -9.43 -0.81 -8.83
C SER A 374 -10.68 -1.55 -9.31
N ALA A 375 -10.85 -1.72 -10.63
CA ALA A 375 -11.92 -2.51 -11.24
C ALA A 375 -11.62 -4.01 -11.11
N VAL A 376 -11.69 -4.52 -9.88
CA VAL A 376 -11.20 -5.85 -9.50
C VAL A 376 -12.26 -6.66 -8.77
N THR A 377 -12.37 -7.92 -9.15
CA THR A 377 -13.10 -8.95 -8.40
C THR A 377 -12.13 -9.99 -7.87
N ILE A 378 -12.23 -10.28 -6.57
CA ILE A 378 -11.46 -11.35 -5.90
C ILE A 378 -12.48 -12.36 -5.39
N SER A 379 -12.43 -13.60 -5.87
CA SER A 379 -13.30 -14.69 -5.42
C SER A 379 -12.48 -15.87 -4.93
N GLU A 380 -12.97 -16.54 -3.90
CA GLU A 380 -12.27 -17.61 -3.21
C GLU A 380 -13.17 -18.84 -3.10
N THR A 381 -12.64 -20.00 -3.42
CA THR A 381 -13.28 -21.30 -3.18
C THR A 381 -12.60 -21.94 -1.98
N ASN A 382 -13.39 -22.36 -1.01
CA ASN A 382 -12.89 -22.96 0.23
C ASN A 382 -13.33 -24.44 0.33
N ASP A 383 -12.59 -25.23 1.10
CA ASP A 383 -12.98 -26.58 1.48
C ASP A 383 -14.09 -26.58 2.57
N ALA A 384 -14.53 -27.77 2.98
CA ALA A 384 -15.55 -27.93 4.02
C ALA A 384 -15.13 -27.39 5.40
N ARG A 385 -13.84 -27.17 5.63
CA ARG A 385 -13.27 -26.60 6.87
C ARG A 385 -13.08 -25.08 6.77
N GLY A 386 -13.43 -24.48 5.63
CA GLY A 386 -13.24 -23.05 5.36
C GLY A 386 -11.82 -22.68 4.93
N GLN A 387 -10.95 -23.65 4.64
CA GLN A 387 -9.61 -23.39 4.15
C GLN A 387 -9.65 -23.03 2.66
N PRO A 388 -8.99 -21.95 2.22
CA PRO A 388 -8.97 -21.59 0.81
C PRO A 388 -8.26 -22.67 -0.03
N GLN A 389 -8.90 -23.09 -1.11
CA GLN A 389 -8.35 -24.04 -2.10
C GLN A 389 -7.98 -23.34 -3.40
N ARG A 390 -8.73 -22.29 -3.76
CA ARG A 390 -8.55 -21.58 -5.02
C ARG A 390 -8.91 -20.11 -4.85
N ILE A 391 -8.11 -19.22 -5.44
CA ILE A 391 -8.39 -17.78 -5.52
C ILE A 391 -8.42 -17.38 -6.99
N VAL A 392 -9.45 -16.65 -7.41
CA VAL A 392 -9.57 -16.10 -8.75
C VAL A 392 -9.67 -14.59 -8.65
N VAL A 393 -8.73 -13.91 -9.32
CA VAL A 393 -8.68 -12.45 -9.41
C VAL A 393 -8.94 -12.05 -10.86
N GLN A 394 -9.87 -11.13 -11.06
CA GLN A 394 -10.19 -10.56 -12.37
C GLN A 394 -10.08 -9.05 -12.27
N ALA A 395 -9.27 -8.45 -13.14
CA ALA A 395 -9.10 -7.02 -13.27
C ALA A 395 -9.45 -6.61 -14.71
N SER A 396 -10.24 -5.54 -14.88
CA SER A 396 -10.64 -5.09 -16.21
C SER A 396 -10.87 -3.59 -16.26
N ASP A 397 -10.00 -2.89 -16.97
CA ASP A 397 -10.05 -1.47 -17.27
C ASP A 397 -9.39 -1.18 -18.62
N ALA A 398 -9.42 0.06 -19.11
CA ALA A 398 -8.93 0.44 -20.43
C ALA A 398 -7.46 0.09 -20.68
N GLY A 399 -6.61 0.13 -19.66
CA GLY A 399 -5.17 -0.16 -19.75
C GLY A 399 -4.73 -1.52 -19.18
N LEU A 400 -5.64 -2.26 -18.54
CA LEU A 400 -5.30 -3.49 -17.83
C LEU A 400 -6.48 -4.47 -17.85
N LYS A 401 -6.26 -5.64 -18.46
CA LYS A 401 -7.22 -6.75 -18.45
C LYS A 401 -6.49 -8.02 -18.05
N LEU A 402 -6.71 -8.48 -16.83
CA LEU A 402 -5.95 -9.59 -16.26
C LEU A 402 -6.87 -10.60 -15.58
N ARG A 403 -6.56 -11.88 -15.72
CA ARG A 403 -7.13 -12.96 -14.92
C ARG A 403 -6.00 -13.75 -14.27
N MET A 404 -6.06 -13.86 -12.95
CA MET A 404 -5.15 -14.68 -12.15
C MET A 404 -5.94 -15.79 -11.48
N THR A 405 -5.38 -16.99 -11.43
CA THR A 405 -5.92 -18.10 -10.63
C THR A 405 -4.81 -18.71 -9.80
N LEU A 406 -4.92 -18.62 -8.48
CA LEU A 406 -4.10 -19.39 -7.55
C LEU A 406 -4.80 -20.71 -7.24
N ASN A 407 -4.10 -21.82 -7.44
CA ASN A 407 -4.46 -23.10 -6.82
C ASN A 407 -3.62 -23.27 -5.56
N VAL A 408 -4.26 -23.30 -4.39
CA VAL A 408 -3.56 -23.36 -3.11
C VAL A 408 -3.02 -24.78 -2.90
N GLU A 409 -1.69 -24.87 -2.78
CA GLU A 409 -0.98 -26.14 -2.53
C GLU A 409 -0.78 -26.38 -1.03
N SER A 410 -0.53 -25.30 -0.27
CA SER A 410 -0.51 -25.37 1.19
C SER A 410 -0.80 -24.02 1.82
N ALA A 411 -1.18 -24.06 3.09
CA ALA A 411 -1.37 -22.87 3.91
C ALA A 411 -0.75 -23.06 5.29
N VAL A 412 -0.13 -22.00 5.80
CA VAL A 412 0.22 -21.85 7.21
C VAL A 412 -0.88 -21.06 7.87
N VAL A 413 -1.43 -21.59 8.96
CA VAL A 413 -2.52 -20.93 9.70
C VAL A 413 -1.97 -20.44 11.02
N THR A 414 -1.96 -19.12 11.19
CA THR A 414 -1.77 -18.50 12.50
C THR A 414 -3.14 -18.39 13.16
N ARG A 415 -3.45 -19.35 14.03
CA ARG A 415 -4.74 -19.41 14.73
C ARG A 415 -4.85 -18.30 15.74
N SER A 416 -6.05 -17.73 15.87
CA SER A 416 -6.36 -16.68 16.83
C SER A 416 -5.25 -15.63 16.83
N ALA A 417 -5.06 -14.93 15.70
CA ALA A 417 -4.28 -13.70 15.70
C ALA A 417 -4.98 -12.72 16.66
N GLY A 418 -4.70 -12.85 17.97
CA GLY A 418 -5.73 -12.66 19.00
C GLY A 418 -5.18 -12.49 20.42
N THR A 419 -3.86 -12.45 20.61
CA THR A 419 -3.26 -11.76 21.75
C THR A 419 -2.28 -10.71 21.23
N GLY A 420 -2.49 -9.46 21.65
CA GLY A 420 -1.68 -8.32 21.21
C GLY A 420 -2.35 -7.42 20.17
N PRO A 421 -1.62 -6.45 19.62
CA PRO A 421 -2.18 -5.29 18.91
C PRO A 421 -2.75 -5.55 17.51
N LEU A 422 -2.48 -6.73 16.95
CA LEU A 422 -3.07 -7.21 15.69
C LEU A 422 -4.26 -8.15 15.92
N ALA A 423 -4.85 -8.14 17.12
CA ALA A 423 -5.93 -9.05 17.46
C ALA A 423 -7.18 -8.77 16.61
N SER A 424 -7.43 -9.61 15.61
CA SER A 424 -8.65 -9.57 14.79
C SER A 424 -9.68 -10.62 15.23
N GLY A 425 -9.26 -11.60 16.04
CA GLY A 425 -10.11 -12.75 16.40
C GLY A 425 -10.35 -13.70 15.22
N LEU A 426 -9.56 -13.53 14.15
CA LEU A 426 -9.61 -14.32 12.92
C LEU A 426 -8.35 -15.18 12.81
N ASP A 427 -8.48 -16.28 12.08
CA ASP A 427 -7.35 -17.10 11.66
C ASP A 427 -6.70 -16.44 10.43
N PHE A 428 -5.38 -16.26 10.49
CA PHE A 428 -4.60 -15.70 9.40
C PHE A 428 -3.96 -16.81 8.57
N PHE A 429 -4.28 -16.85 7.28
CA PHE A 429 -3.81 -17.85 6.32
C PHE A 429 -2.72 -17.25 5.44
N GLN A 430 -1.52 -17.82 5.49
CA GLN A 430 -0.44 -17.56 4.55
C GLN A 430 -0.37 -18.75 3.58
N MET A 431 -0.77 -18.52 2.34
CA MET A 431 -0.99 -19.54 1.32
C MET A 431 0.11 -19.50 0.28
N ARG A 432 0.42 -20.68 -0.27
CA ARG A 432 1.29 -20.84 -1.44
C ARG A 432 0.60 -21.68 -2.50
N GLY A 433 1.04 -21.48 -3.74
CA GLY A 433 0.66 -22.35 -4.83
C GLY A 433 1.11 -21.81 -6.18
N ALA A 434 0.63 -22.44 -7.24
CA ALA A 434 0.84 -21.99 -8.60
C ALA A 434 -0.25 -20.99 -9.02
N TYR A 435 0.18 -19.80 -9.43
CA TYR A 435 -0.66 -18.86 -10.16
C TYR A 435 -0.60 -19.15 -11.64
N THR A 436 -1.75 -19.23 -12.29
CA THR A 436 -1.89 -19.07 -13.74
C THR A 436 -2.40 -17.66 -14.02
N VAL A 437 -1.63 -16.88 -14.76
CA VAL A 437 -1.89 -15.46 -15.06
C VAL A 437 -2.03 -15.31 -16.56
N SER A 438 -3.11 -14.68 -17.01
CA SER A 438 -3.39 -14.44 -18.43
C SER A 438 -4.02 -13.07 -18.64
N GLY A 439 -3.72 -12.39 -19.75
CA GLY A 439 -4.32 -11.11 -20.11
C GLY A 439 -3.37 -10.12 -20.80
N GLN A 440 -3.54 -8.85 -20.49
CA GLN A 440 -2.81 -7.74 -21.08
C GLN A 440 -2.63 -6.60 -20.06
N ALA A 441 -1.45 -5.99 -20.05
CA ALA A 441 -1.16 -4.74 -19.34
C ALA A 441 -0.43 -3.78 -20.30
N GLY A 442 -1.04 -2.64 -20.59
CA GLY A 442 -0.56 -1.76 -21.66
C GLY A 442 -0.47 -2.49 -23.01
N SER A 443 0.69 -2.43 -23.66
CA SER A 443 0.98 -3.14 -24.92
C SER A 443 1.36 -4.61 -24.72
N ARG A 444 1.63 -5.05 -23.48
CA ARG A 444 2.21 -6.37 -23.20
C ARG A 444 1.13 -7.43 -22.98
N SER A 445 1.21 -8.51 -23.75
CA SER A 445 0.46 -9.74 -23.47
C SER A 445 1.12 -10.51 -22.33
N ILE A 446 0.31 -11.06 -21.44
CA ILE A 446 0.75 -11.81 -20.27
C ILE A 446 0.09 -13.18 -20.34
N ASP A 447 0.90 -14.23 -20.34
CA ASP A 447 0.45 -15.62 -20.17
C ASP A 447 1.58 -16.43 -19.52
N PHE A 448 1.41 -16.78 -18.25
CA PHE A 448 2.39 -17.60 -17.54
C PHE A 448 1.78 -18.39 -16.39
N THR A 449 2.50 -19.41 -15.95
CA THR A 449 2.27 -20.09 -14.67
C THR A 449 3.51 -20.01 -13.80
N ALA A 450 3.38 -19.54 -12.56
CA ALA A 450 4.51 -19.37 -11.66
C ALA A 450 4.10 -19.57 -10.19
N PRO A 451 5.04 -19.96 -9.31
CA PRO A 451 4.76 -20.00 -7.88
C PRO A 451 4.55 -18.58 -7.34
N GLY A 452 3.57 -18.43 -6.44
CA GLY A 452 3.32 -17.18 -5.73
C GLY A 452 2.78 -17.42 -4.32
N SER A 453 2.39 -16.33 -3.66
CA SER A 453 1.81 -16.36 -2.32
C SER A 453 0.55 -15.53 -2.23
N ALA A 454 -0.36 -15.94 -1.36
CA ALA A 454 -1.56 -15.17 -1.02
C ALA A 454 -1.77 -15.18 0.50
N GLU A 455 -2.49 -14.19 0.99
CA GLU A 455 -2.84 -14.05 2.39
C GLU A 455 -4.30 -13.67 2.53
N THR A 456 -4.97 -14.26 3.53
CA THR A 456 -6.34 -13.88 3.87
C THR A 456 -6.65 -14.17 5.34
N PHE A 457 -7.70 -13.54 5.85
CA PHE A 457 -8.30 -13.90 7.12
C PHE A 457 -9.55 -14.74 6.95
N ARG A 458 -9.85 -15.55 7.97
CA ARG A 458 -11.11 -16.26 8.12
C ARG A 458 -11.59 -16.21 9.57
N GLY A 459 -12.90 -16.20 9.74
CA GLY A 459 -13.48 -16.50 11.04
C GLY A 459 -13.02 -17.89 11.51
N PRO A 460 -12.96 -18.13 12.83
CA PRO A 460 -12.58 -19.44 13.36
C PRO A 460 -13.44 -20.52 12.73
N ALA A 461 -12.82 -21.63 12.30
CA ALA A 461 -13.54 -22.74 11.71
C ALA A 461 -14.65 -23.20 12.68
N ARG A 462 -15.92 -23.16 12.23
CA ARG A 462 -17.03 -23.69 13.02
C ARG A 462 -16.79 -25.19 13.25
N GLY A 463 -16.43 -25.58 14.47
CA GLY A 463 -16.33 -26.99 14.87
C GLY A 463 -14.94 -27.54 15.19
N ALA A 464 -13.91 -26.71 15.43
CA ALA A 464 -12.73 -27.18 16.15
C ALA A 464 -12.97 -27.03 17.67
N PRO A 465 -12.86 -28.11 18.47
CA PRO A 465 -13.04 -28.06 19.92
C PRO A 465 -12.00 -27.17 20.64
#